data_AF-A0A661SGB5-F1
#
_entry.id   AF-A0A661SGB5-F1
#
_cell.length_a   1.000
_cell.length_b   1.000
_cell.length_c   1.000
_cell.angle_alpha   90.00
_cell.angle_beta   90.00
_cell.angle_gamma   90.00
#
_symmetry.space_group_name_H-M   'P 1'
#
loop_
_entity.id
_entity.type
_entity.pdbx_description
1 polymer ?
#
loop_
_entity_poly.entity_id
_entity_poly.type
_entity_poly.pdbx_seq_one_letter_code
_entity_poly.pdbx_strand_id
1 'polypeptide(L)' 'PVDAIFTTSTRKKGIDQELCVKCGECVVACPPQYDAVRKVSPPNLAPVVERGKSADKK' A
#
# COMPACT_ATOMS: atom_id res chain seq x y z
N PRO A 1 10.65 -9.88 -0.18
CA PRO A 1 9.68 -8.77 0.02
C PRO A 1 10.36 -7.47 -0.38
N VAL A 2 9.59 -6.48 -0.85
CA VAL A 2 10.09 -5.14 -1.19
C VAL A 2 9.35 -4.12 -0.34
N ASP A 3 10.00 -3.01 0.01
CA ASP A 3 9.42 -1.94 0.83
C ASP A 3 8.41 -1.09 0.02
N ALA A 4 7.31 -1.73 -0.39
CA ALA A 4 6.22 -1.11 -1.14
C ALA A 4 5.18 -0.41 -0.25
N ILE A 5 5.16 -0.68 1.06
CA ILE A 5 4.20 -0.09 2.00
C ILE A 5 4.74 1.23 2.52
N PHE A 6 3.98 2.31 2.40
CA PHE A 6 4.34 3.63 2.90
C PHE A 6 3.23 4.24 3.76
N THR A 7 3.57 5.29 4.51
CA THR A 7 2.60 6.05 5.31
C THR A 7 2.22 7.31 4.57
N THR A 8 0.93 7.50 4.30
CA THR A 8 0.38 8.70 3.68
C THR A 8 0.30 9.86 4.69
N SER A 9 0.07 11.08 4.20
CA SER A 9 -0.17 12.28 5.04
C SER A 9 -1.34 12.11 6.00
N THR A 10 -2.36 11.33 5.63
CA THR A 10 -3.53 11.03 6.48
C THR A 10 -3.27 9.90 7.47
N ARG A 11 -2.01 9.50 7.67
CA ARG A 11 -1.57 8.38 8.55
C ARG A 11 -2.12 7.02 8.14
N LYS A 12 -2.73 6.89 6.96
CA LYS A 12 -3.14 5.61 6.37
C LYS A 12 -1.95 4.95 5.68
N LYS A 13 -1.93 3.61 5.65
CA LYS A 13 -0.93 2.84 4.90
C LYS A 13 -1.36 2.76 3.44
N GLY A 14 -0.45 3.13 2.54
CA GLY A 14 -0.60 2.98 1.09
C GLY A 14 0.30 1.86 0.59
N ILE A 15 -0.14 1.17 -0.47
CA ILE A 15 0.66 0.17 -1.18
C ILE A 15 1.01 0.76 -2.54
N ASP A 16 2.31 0.97 -2.76
CA ASP A 16 2.81 1.41 -4.05
C ASP A 16 2.77 0.27 -5.06
N GLN A 17 1.94 0.41 -6.09
CA GLN A 17 1.73 -0.63 -7.10
C GLN A 17 2.89 -0.74 -8.10
N GLU A 18 3.74 0.28 -8.23
CA GLU A 18 4.92 0.22 -9.11
C GLU A 18 6.01 -0.65 -8.49
N LEU A 19 6.16 -0.58 -7.16
CA LEU A 19 7.12 -1.40 -6.41
C LEU A 19 6.54 -2.75 -5.99
N CYS A 20 5.23 -2.92 -5.90
CA CYS A 20 4.60 -4.13 -5.39
C CYS A 20 4.87 -5.36 -6.29
N VAL A 21 5.71 -6.29 -5.80
CA VAL A 21 5.97 -7.59 -6.45
C VAL A 21 4.90 -8.66 -6.14
N LYS A 22 3.73 -8.26 -5.63
CA LYS A 22 2.59 -9.13 -5.30
C LYS A 22 2.94 -10.31 -4.37
N CYS A 23 3.87 -10.11 -3.42
CA CYS A 23 4.31 -11.16 -2.49
C CYS A 23 3.24 -11.62 -1.49
N GLY A 24 2.20 -10.81 -1.23
CA GLY A 24 1.08 -11.18 -0.36
C GLY A 24 1.32 -10.97 1.15
N GLU A 25 2.52 -10.57 1.57
CA GLU A 25 2.88 -10.35 2.98
C GLU A 25 1.95 -9.34 3.68
N CYS A 26 1.54 -8.29 2.98
CA CYS A 26 0.61 -7.28 3.50
C CYS A 26 -0.76 -7.86 3.92
N VAL A 27 -1.20 -8.96 3.30
CA VAL A 27 -2.47 -9.62 3.64
C VAL A 27 -2.31 -10.48 4.89
N VAL A 28 -1.15 -11.14 5.04
CA VAL A 28 -0.84 -11.97 6.22
C VAL A 28 -0.61 -11.10 7.45
N ALA A 29 0.08 -9.96 7.27
CA ALA A 29 0.34 -9.01 8.34
C ALA A 29 -0.91 -8.24 8.78
N CYS A 30 -1.91 -8.11 7.92
CA CYS A 30 -3.15 -7.41 8.25
C CYS A 30 -4.11 -8.36 9.00
N PRO A 31 -4.46 -8.08 10.27
CA PRO A 31 -5.42 -8.89 10.99
C PRO A 31 -6.79 -8.85 10.29
N PRO A 32 -7.54 -9.97 10.31
CA PRO A 32 -8.83 -10.07 9.62
C PRO A 32 -9.89 -9.12 10.19
N GLN A 33 -9.71 -8.66 11.43
CA GLN A 33 -10.61 -7.71 12.10
C GLN A 33 -10.63 -6.32 11.43
N TYR A 34 -9.53 -5.92 10.78
CA TYR A 34 -9.42 -4.61 10.15
C TYR A 34 -9.78 -4.63 8.66
N ASP A 35 -9.61 -5.78 8.00
CA ASP A 35 -9.89 -5.98 6.56
C ASP A 35 -9.32 -4.86 5.67
N ALA A 36 -8.12 -4.36 6.04
CA ALA A 36 -7.55 -3.15 5.44
C ALA A 36 -6.85 -3.42 4.09
N VAL A 37 -6.61 -4.68 3.74
CA VAL A 37 -5.93 -5.08 2.50
C VAL A 37 -6.83 -6.03 1.72
N ARG A 38 -7.30 -5.59 0.55
CA ARG A 38 -8.07 -6.42 -0.38
C ARG A 38 -7.33 -6.65 -1.69
N LYS A 39 -7.43 -7.86 -2.22
CA LYS A 39 -6.98 -8.19 -3.57
C LYS A 39 -8.06 -7.76 -4.55
N VAL A 40 -7.71 -6.91 -5.50
CA VAL A 40 -8.62 -6.41 -6.53
C VAL A 40 -8.10 -6.83 -7.90
N SER A 41 -8.98 -7.45 -8.68
CA SER A 41 -8.76 -7.80 -10.09
C SER A 41 -10.00 -7.35 -10.86
N PRO A 42 -9.90 -6.53 -11.92
CA PRO A 42 -8.69 -5.98 -12.57
C PRO A 42 -8.01 -4.82 -11.81
N PRO A 43 -6.70 -4.55 -12.06
CA PRO A 43 -5.91 -3.54 -11.32
C PRO A 43 -6.43 -2.10 -11.49
N ASN A 44 -7.13 -1.80 -12.59
CA ASN A 44 -7.70 -0.47 -12.85
C ASN A 44 -8.82 -0.08 -11.88
N LEU A 45 -9.37 -1.03 -11.12
CA LEU A 45 -10.38 -0.76 -10.10
C LEU A 45 -9.76 -0.42 -8.73
N ALA A 46 -8.45 -0.60 -8.56
CA ALA A 46 -7.78 -0.27 -7.32
C ALA A 46 -7.62 1.25 -7.20
N PRO A 47 -7.87 1.83 -6.01
CA PRO A 47 -7.63 3.25 -5.79
C PRO A 47 -6.13 3.55 -5.88
N VAL A 48 -5.78 4.56 -6.69
CA VAL A 48 -4.40 5.04 -6.81
C VAL A 48 -4.08 5.90 -5.59
N VAL A 49 -3.09 5.49 -4.80
CA VAL A 49 -2.59 6.24 -3.65
C VAL A 49 -1.21 6.78 -4.00
N GLU A 50 -1.11 8.09 -4.21
CA GLU A 50 0.16 8.72 -4.55
C GLU A 50 1.11 8.75 -3.35
N ARG A 51 2.36 8.32 -3.58
CA ARG A 51 3.45 8.44 -2.64
C ARG A 51 3.93 9.90 -2.67
N GLY A 52 3.28 10.76 -1.89
CA GLY A 52 3.57 12.20 -1.89
C GLY A 52 5.08 12.47 -1.76
N LYS A 53 5.69 13.07 -2.80
CA LYS A 53 7.05 13.60 -2.75
C LYS A 53 7.08 14.80 -1.80
N SER A 54 7.22 14.60 -0.50
CA SER A 54 7.53 15.66 0.48
C SER A 54 7.80 15.08 1.87
N ALA A 55 9.00 14.55 2.11
CA ALA A 55 9.62 14.46 3.44
C ALA A 55 11.13 14.15 3.34
N ASP A 56 11.83 14.80 2.41
CA ASP A 56 13.27 14.99 2.51
C ASP A 56 13.59 16.42 2.07
N LYS A 57 13.33 17.34 3.00
CA LYS A 57 14.02 18.63 3.06
C LYS A 57 14.42 18.77 4.52
N LYS A 58 15.57 18.24 4.87
CA LYS A 58 16.33 18.71 6.01
C LYS A 58 17.72 19.11 5.54
#